data_AF-A0A935JV46-F1
#
_entry.id   AF-A0A935JV46-F1
#
_cell.length_a   1.000
_cell.length_b   1.000
_cell.length_c   1.000
_cell.angle_alpha   90.00
_cell.angle_beta   90.00
_cell.angle_gamma   90.00
#
_symmetry.space_group_name_H-M   'P 1'
#
loop_
_entity.id
_entity.type
_entity.pdbx_description
1 polymer ?
#
loop_
_entity_poly.entity_id
_entity_poly.type
_entity_poly.pdbx_seq_one_letter_code
_entity_poly.pdbx_strand_id
1 'polypeptide(L)'
;MSFTRESAAELAITDLAKRLNIDVGSVDVVDIDDKDFPDMSLGAAIDGEMSAQMISSGWLIKLSADSENYEYRADKYQLRLHNFKGKNYVIQS
;
A
#
# COMPACT_ATOMS: atom_id res chain seq x y z
N MET A 1 -13.40 -6.55 -9.57
CA MET A 1 -12.13 -7.18 -9.96
C MET A 1 -11.32 -7.33 -8.70
N SER A 2 -10.75 -8.50 -8.45
CA SER A 2 -9.89 -8.72 -7.28
C SER A 2 -8.49 -8.23 -7.62
N PHE A 3 -7.83 -7.50 -6.72
CA PHE A 3 -6.40 -7.24 -6.88
C PHE A 3 -5.61 -8.54 -6.77
N THR A 4 -4.49 -8.56 -7.48
CA THR A 4 -3.40 -9.51 -7.27
C THR A 4 -2.19 -8.74 -6.78
N ARG A 5 -1.24 -9.45 -6.18
CA ARG A 5 0.08 -8.91 -5.80
C ARG A 5 0.74 -8.08 -6.91
N GLU A 6 0.68 -8.53 -8.16
CA GLU A 6 1.26 -7.84 -9.31
C GLU A 6 0.50 -6.54 -9.61
N SER A 7 -0.83 -6.60 -9.79
CA SER A 7 -1.62 -5.40 -10.10
C SER A 7 -1.61 -4.38 -8.96
N ALA A 8 -1.55 -4.83 -7.70
CA ALA A 8 -1.41 -3.96 -6.55
C ALA A 8 -0.04 -3.26 -6.53
N ALA A 9 1.05 -3.96 -6.86
CA ALA A 9 2.37 -3.37 -6.96
C ALA A 9 2.45 -2.35 -8.10
N GLU A 10 1.92 -2.66 -9.28
CA GLU A 10 1.89 -1.72 -10.41
C GLU A 10 1.13 -0.41 -10.07
N LEU A 11 0.00 -0.55 -9.38
CA LEU A 11 -0.79 0.61 -8.95
C LEU A 11 -0.06 1.40 -7.85
N ALA A 12 0.59 0.71 -6.90
CA ALA A 12 1.39 1.33 -5.85
C ALA A 12 2.59 2.10 -6.42
N ILE A 13 3.30 1.55 -7.40
CA ILE A 13 4.40 2.20 -8.13
C ILE A 13 3.89 3.48 -8.81
N THR A 14 2.77 3.38 -9.52
CA THR A 14 2.19 4.52 -10.24
C THR A 14 1.73 5.63 -9.29
N ASP A 15 1.11 5.27 -8.16
CA ASP A 15 0.71 6.21 -7.11
C ASP A 15 1.95 6.88 -6.47
N LEU A 16 2.95 6.10 -6.08
CA LEU A 16 4.16 6.62 -5.45
C LEU A 16 4.92 7.57 -6.38
N ALA A 17 5.13 7.17 -7.64
CA ALA A 17 5.80 7.97 -8.64
C ALA A 17 5.10 9.33 -8.84
N LYS A 18 3.76 9.33 -8.90
CA LYS A 18 2.97 10.57 -8.99
C LYS A 18 3.10 11.43 -7.73
N ARG A 19 3.11 10.84 -6.54
CA ARG A 19 3.27 11.57 -5.26
C ARG A 19 4.64 12.22 -5.12
N LEU A 20 5.67 11.53 -5.56
CA LEU A 20 7.06 12.00 -5.53
C LEU A 20 7.42 12.84 -6.75
N ASN A 21 6.55 12.93 -7.75
CA ASN A 21 6.79 13.58 -9.03
C ASN A 21 8.02 13.00 -9.77
N ILE A 22 8.21 11.68 -9.70
CA ILE A 22 9.27 10.94 -10.39
C ILE A 22 8.69 10.01 -11.45
N ASP A 23 9.56 9.37 -12.24
CA ASP A 23 9.14 8.36 -13.19
C ASP A 23 8.81 7.03 -12.48
N VAL A 24 7.84 6.27 -13.01
CA VAL A 24 7.48 4.95 -12.48
C VAL A 24 8.64 3.97 -12.50
N GLY A 25 9.57 4.09 -13.46
CA GLY A 25 10.80 3.29 -13.52
C GLY A 25 11.86 3.70 -12.49
N SER A 26 11.66 4.81 -11.77
CA SER A 26 12.51 5.19 -10.63
C SER A 26 12.02 4.59 -9.30
N VAL A 27 10.85 3.97 -9.29
CA VAL A 27 10.30 3.27 -8.14
C VAL A 27 10.59 1.79 -8.28
N ASP A 28 11.30 1.23 -7.31
CA ASP A 28 11.65 -0.19 -7.31
C ASP A 28 10.84 -0.96 -6.26
N VAL A 29 10.42 -2.17 -6.60
CA VAL A 29 9.69 -3.04 -5.68
C VAL A 29 10.71 -3.84 -4.89
N VAL A 30 10.91 -3.45 -3.64
CA VAL A 30 11.87 -4.09 -2.74
C VAL A 30 11.40 -5.51 -2.39
N ASP A 31 10.12 -5.65 -2.06
CA ASP A 31 9.58 -6.88 -1.50
C ASP A 31 8.05 -6.90 -1.59
N ILE A 32 7.46 -8.07 -1.82
CA ILE A 32 6.01 -8.27 -1.72
C ILE A 32 5.78 -9.54 -0.90
N ASP A 33 5.26 -9.36 0.31
CA ASP A 33 5.06 -10.43 1.28
C ASP A 33 3.56 -10.60 1.57
N ASP A 34 3.08 -11.84 1.61
CA ASP A 34 1.71 -12.13 2.02
C ASP A 34 1.59 -12.00 3.54
N LYS A 35 0.73 -11.08 3.98
CA LYS A 35 0.61 -10.74 5.39
C LYS A 35 -0.84 -10.59 5.81
N ASP A 36 -1.15 -11.19 6.95
CA ASP A 36 -2.41 -10.98 7.62
C ASP A 36 -2.36 -9.70 8.47
N PHE A 37 -3.37 -8.86 8.29
CA PHE A 37 -3.51 -7.62 9.03
C PHE A 37 -4.60 -7.74 10.08
N PRO A 38 -4.44 -7.10 11.25
CA PRO A 38 -5.38 -7.23 12.37
C PRO A 38 -6.75 -6.57 12.13
N ASP A 39 -6.87 -5.73 11.11
CA ASP A 39 -8.06 -4.91 10.83
C ASP A 39 -8.39 -4.87 9.34
N MET A 40 -9.65 -4.53 9.02
CA MET A 40 -10.09 -4.32 7.63
C MET A 40 -9.36 -3.19 6.93
N SER A 41 -8.77 -2.23 7.64
CA SER A 41 -7.96 -1.16 7.02
C SER A 41 -6.52 -1.57 6.77
N LEU A 42 -6.21 -2.87 6.89
CA LEU A 42 -4.87 -3.44 6.76
C LEU A 42 -3.87 -2.79 7.73
N GLY A 43 -4.33 -2.34 8.91
CA GLY A 43 -3.53 -1.55 9.85
C GLY A 43 -3.04 -0.19 9.30
N ALA A 44 -3.60 0.28 8.18
CA ALA A 44 -3.39 1.58 7.56
C ALA A 44 -4.71 2.38 7.59
N ALA A 45 -5.33 2.45 8.76
CA ALA A 45 -6.49 3.30 9.00
C ALA A 45 -6.10 4.78 8.83
N ILE A 46 -6.90 5.54 8.08
CA ILE A 46 -6.69 6.98 7.97
C ILE A 46 -7.20 7.69 9.24
N ASP A 47 -6.76 8.92 9.47
CA ASP A 47 -7.12 9.67 10.67
C ASP A 47 -8.65 9.80 10.81
N GLY A 48 -9.19 9.30 11.93
CA GLY A 48 -10.63 9.28 12.20
C GLY A 48 -11.41 8.11 11.57
N GLU A 49 -10.76 7.18 10.86
CA GLU A 49 -11.42 5.99 10.32
C GLU A 49 -11.60 4.92 11.40
N MET A 50 -12.84 4.46 11.58
CA MET A 50 -13.13 3.34 12.47
C MET A 50 -12.99 2.03 11.70
N SER A 51 -11.85 1.37 11.84
CA SER A 51 -11.59 0.07 11.23
C SER A 51 -12.30 -1.04 12.00
N ALA A 52 -12.87 -2.00 11.29
CA ALA A 52 -13.36 -3.22 11.92
C ALA A 52 -12.17 -4.11 12.29
N GLN A 53 -12.19 -4.64 13.52
CA GLN A 53 -11.20 -5.59 14.04
C GLN A 53 -11.45 -6.99 13.44
N MET A 54 -11.14 -7.13 12.16
CA MET A 54 -11.23 -8.38 11.42
C MET A 54 -9.90 -8.65 10.74
N ILE A 55 -9.37 -9.86 10.96
CA ILE A 55 -8.15 -10.28 10.31
C ILE A 55 -8.38 -10.37 8.80
N SER A 56 -7.60 -9.59 8.07
CA SER A 56 -7.69 -9.47 6.62
C SER A 56 -6.38 -9.92 6.00
N SER A 57 -6.43 -10.98 5.19
CA SER A 57 -5.29 -11.47 4.44
C SER A 57 -5.03 -10.56 3.24
N GLY A 58 -3.81 -10.04 3.14
CA GLY A 58 -3.40 -9.15 2.07
C GLY A 58 -1.92 -9.32 1.74
N TRP A 59 -1.36 -8.28 1.12
CA TRP A 59 0.03 -8.20 0.69
C TRP A 59 0.66 -6.91 1.21
N LEU A 60 1.83 -7.05 1.81
CA LEU A 60 2.71 -5.95 2.18
C LEU A 60 3.71 -5.74 1.05
N ILE A 61 3.54 -4.65 0.32
CA ILE A 61 4.38 -4.25 -0.81
C ILE A 61 5.34 -3.17 -0.31
N LYS A 62 6.62 -3.46 -0.25
CA LYS A 62 7.67 -2.49 0.08
C LYS A 62 8.22 -1.92 -1.22
N LEU A 63 8.12 -0.62 -1.38
CA LEU A 63 8.68 0.13 -2.50
C LEU A 63 9.85 0.97 -2.02
N SER A 64 10.83 1.21 -2.87
CA SER A 64 11.94 2.12 -2.63
C SER A 64 11.97 3.17 -3.74
N ALA A 65 12.08 4.44 -3.34
CA ALA A 65 12.15 5.56 -4.26
C ALA A 65 12.90 6.73 -3.58
N ASP A 66 13.78 7.40 -4.33
CA ASP A 66 14.52 8.57 -3.85
C ASP A 66 15.27 8.36 -2.52
N SER A 67 15.84 7.16 -2.31
CA SER A 67 16.48 6.73 -1.05
C SER A 67 15.54 6.61 0.17
N GLU A 68 14.23 6.68 -0.04
CA GLU A 68 13.21 6.40 0.98
C GLU A 68 12.49 5.07 0.69
N ASN A 69 12.01 4.43 1.75
CA ASN A 69 11.23 3.20 1.66
C ASN A 69 9.78 3.49 2.02
N TYR A 70 8.87 2.87 1.27
CA TYR A 70 7.44 3.09 1.35
C TYR A 70 6.71 1.77 1.48
N GLU A 71 5.79 1.70 2.44
CA GLU A 71 5.03 0.48 2.71
C GLU A 71 3.61 0.64 2.18
N TYR A 72 3.30 -0.10 1.13
CA TYR A 72 1.97 -0.25 0.60
C TYR A 72 1.34 -1.54 1.12
N ARG A 73 0.07 -1.48 1.44
CA ARG A 73 -0.72 -2.60 1.98
C ARG A 73 -1.93 -2.77 1.08
N ALA A 74 -1.99 -3.92 0.44
CA ALA A 74 -3.07 -4.26 -0.48
C ALA A 74 -3.80 -5.50 0.01
N ASP A 75 -5.05 -5.64 -0.38
CA ASP A 75 -5.75 -6.92 -0.38
C ASP A 75 -6.49 -7.06 -1.70
N LYS A 76 -7.28 -8.13 -1.85
CA LYS A 76 -8.12 -8.36 -3.02
C LYS A 76 -9.12 -7.22 -3.32
N TYR A 77 -9.42 -6.33 -2.38
CA TYR A 77 -10.39 -5.25 -2.57
C TYR A 77 -9.81 -3.84 -2.56
N GLN A 78 -8.76 -3.56 -1.80
CA GLN A 78 -8.22 -2.20 -1.61
C GLN A 78 -6.70 -2.14 -1.63
N LEU A 79 -6.17 -0.95 -1.91
CA LEU A 79 -4.77 -0.58 -1.79
C LEU A 79 -4.65 0.66 -0.91
N ARG A 80 -3.78 0.57 0.09
CA ARG A 80 -3.52 1.63 1.06
C ARG A 80 -2.02 1.85 1.20
N LEU A 81 -1.65 3.11 1.39
CA LEU A 81 -0.29 3.52 1.69
C LEU A 81 -0.16 3.73 3.19
N HIS A 82 0.77 3.02 3.81
CA HIS A 82 1.04 3.06 5.24
C HIS A 82 2.21 4.01 5.54
N ASN A 83 2.05 4.84 6.57
CA ASN A 83 3.10 5.70 7.13
C ASN A 83 3.76 6.72 6.16
N PHE A 84 3.14 7.06 5.04
CA PHE A 84 3.70 8.06 4.12
C PHE A 84 3.69 9.46 4.76
N LYS A 85 4.87 10.00 5.03
CA LYS A 85 5.05 11.31 5.72
C LYS A 85 4.26 11.41 7.03
N GLY A 86 4.17 10.30 7.77
CA GLY A 86 3.45 10.20 9.03
C GLY A 86 1.92 10.09 8.90
N LYS A 87 1.40 9.83 7.69
CA LYS A 87 -0.04 9.65 7.44
C LYS A 87 -0.31 8.43 6.57
N ASN A 88 -1.49 7.85 6.76
CA ASN A 88 -1.98 6.77 5.90
C ASN A 88 -2.84 7.36 4.78
N TYR A 89 -2.87 6.70 3.63
CA TYR A 89 -3.69 7.11 2.49
C TYR A 89 -4.39 5.92 1.88
N VAL A 90 -5.66 6.10 1.52
CA VAL A 90 -6.40 5.12 0.72
C VAL A 90 -6.17 5.47 -0.74
N ILE A 91 -5.58 4.54 -1.50
CA ILE A 91 -5.33 4.71 -2.93
C ILE A 91 -6.51 4.17 -3.71
N GLN A 92 -7.00 3.01 -3.31
CA GLN A 92 -8.14 2.34 -3.91
C GLN A 92 -8.88 1.53 -2.85
N SER A 93 -10.21 1.53 -2.90
CA SER A 93 -11.10 0.80 -1.99
C SER A 93 -12.42 0.45 -2.63
#